data_AF-A0AA51X8H3-F1
#
_entry.id   AF-A0AA51X8H3-F1
#
_cell.length_a   1.000
_cell.length_b   1.000
_cell.length_c   1.000
_cell.angle_alpha   90.00
_cell.angle_beta   90.00
_cell.angle_gamma   90.00
#
_symmetry.space_group_name_H-M   'P 1'
#
loop_
_entity.id
_entity.type
_entity.pdbx_description
1 polymer ?
#
loop_
_entity_poly.entity_id
_entity_poly.type
_entity_poly.pdbx_seq_one_letter_code
_entity_poly.pdbx_strand_id
1 'polypeptide(L)'
;MKSTFYGLTLLLGLLVNQNLLAEAGAPSKQATAELTTNKFFRHIMFRESPYASYRGIHAVEEKLPKDLAHYQFQYDQQGRVIDIAYQINDRLIRDNQVWDSFIWFAPRVSIRYESNKEIHQYYDLSNNQVAVHGQVYQAEYALNKQGERVSLKFYDQSGAPVESEWNIHRYEWRHANGKVYEKRFNLDNEQQPLRPVLEFYEVELEYNQKGQLAFMRNLGLTGEPTNNSSGAGIDRIVYDHNGNFVRWQVYDKDGKPVEGNRPMVHIGEHLYDEFGNKVGMRGFDRYGKRIPFSWGAFEHVSVFDKHGNQSEHLIYQADGRLDRRLSIEYTEQLTEVEWLRSLTEAGDLIASPMLGGAATMKLVYHDDGTVERQLFNADGTPYVPQQAKSN
;
A
#
# COMPACT_ATOMS: atom_id res chain seq x y z
N MET A 1 -9.28 68.88 20.16
CA MET A 1 -8.35 70.04 20.22
C MET A 1 -8.32 70.50 21.68
N LYS A 2 -7.12 70.68 22.29
CA LYS A 2 -6.85 70.70 23.76
C LYS A 2 -7.02 69.30 24.40
N SER A 3 -6.06 68.53 24.95
CA SER A 3 -4.87 68.71 25.86
C SER A 3 -5.21 68.32 27.32
N THR A 4 -4.42 67.54 28.10
CA THR A 4 -2.98 67.15 27.99
C THR A 4 -2.63 65.85 28.79
N PHE A 5 -1.33 65.49 28.85
CA PHE A 5 -0.53 64.66 29.79
C PHE A 5 -1.04 64.41 31.25
N TYR A 6 -0.52 63.49 32.11
CA TYR A 6 0.62 62.51 32.17
C TYR A 6 0.28 61.48 33.30
N GLY A 7 0.98 60.34 33.42
CA GLY A 7 1.10 59.65 34.73
C GLY A 7 1.07 58.11 34.75
N LEU A 8 2.22 57.50 35.06
CA LEU A 8 2.44 56.04 35.21
C LEU A 8 2.38 55.62 36.70
N THR A 9 2.15 54.32 37.00
CA THR A 9 2.91 53.49 37.98
C THR A 9 2.06 52.57 38.91
N LEU A 10 2.40 51.27 38.90
CA LEU A 10 2.34 50.15 39.89
C LEU A 10 1.51 50.25 41.21
N LEU A 11 1.14 49.16 41.91
CA LEU A 11 0.89 47.73 41.62
C LEU A 11 0.42 47.07 42.95
N LEU A 12 -0.43 46.03 42.88
CA LEU A 12 -0.70 44.99 43.89
C LEU A 12 -1.01 45.38 45.37
N GLY A 13 -2.21 44.98 45.83
CA GLY A 13 -2.53 44.77 47.25
C GLY A 13 -2.90 43.30 47.51
N LEU A 14 -2.44 42.76 48.65
CA LEU A 14 -2.86 41.44 49.17
C LEU A 14 -4.23 41.50 49.87
N LEU A 15 -4.84 40.32 50.09
CA LEU A 15 -5.61 39.80 51.26
C LEU A 15 -6.53 38.65 50.75
N VAL A 16 -6.57 37.41 51.25
CA VAL A 16 -6.76 36.87 52.63
C VAL A 16 -8.18 37.23 53.16
N ASN A 17 -9.10 36.33 53.56
CA ASN A 17 -9.02 34.90 53.92
C ASN A 17 -10.38 34.16 53.83
N GLN A 18 -10.34 32.81 53.91
CA GLN A 18 -11.32 31.88 54.51
C GLN A 18 -12.83 31.89 54.15
N ASN A 19 -13.32 30.73 53.69
CA ASN A 19 -14.14 29.85 54.55
C ASN A 19 -14.17 28.39 54.05
N LEU A 20 -14.24 27.42 54.97
CA LEU A 20 -14.48 26.00 54.66
C LEU A 20 -15.98 25.70 54.66
N LEU A 21 -16.44 24.77 53.80
CA LEU A 21 -16.92 23.45 54.21
C LEU A 21 -17.16 22.55 52.99
N ALA A 22 -17.23 21.24 53.20
CA ALA A 22 -16.99 20.23 52.18
C ALA A 22 -18.26 19.76 51.44
N GLU A 23 -18.10 19.46 50.14
CA GLU A 23 -18.78 18.34 49.50
C GLU A 23 -17.73 17.42 48.85
N ALA A 24 -17.88 16.11 49.07
CA ALA A 24 -16.95 15.11 48.59
C ALA A 24 -17.25 14.76 47.12
N GLY A 25 -16.69 15.53 46.19
CA GLY A 25 -16.66 15.17 44.78
C GLY A 25 -15.82 13.90 44.56
N ALA A 26 -16.42 12.87 43.96
CA ALA A 26 -15.69 11.68 43.54
C ALA A 26 -14.53 12.07 42.58
N PRO A 27 -13.39 11.35 42.60
CA PRO A 27 -12.30 11.63 41.69
C PRO A 27 -12.81 11.47 40.25
N SER A 28 -12.80 12.56 39.49
CA SER A 28 -13.02 12.50 38.06
C SER A 28 -11.98 11.57 37.47
N LYS A 29 -12.41 10.64 36.61
CA LYS A 29 -11.49 9.91 35.75
C LYS A 29 -10.84 10.94 34.83
N GLN A 30 -9.68 11.47 35.24
CA GLN A 30 -8.70 11.96 34.28
C GLN A 30 -8.45 10.78 33.33
N ALA A 31 -8.86 10.93 32.08
CA ALA A 31 -8.42 10.03 31.03
C ALA A 31 -6.90 10.18 30.96
N THR A 32 -6.18 9.22 31.52
CA THR A 32 -4.76 9.06 31.27
C THR A 32 -4.61 8.93 29.76
N ALA A 33 -4.05 9.96 29.12
CA ALA A 33 -3.72 9.89 27.70
C ALA A 33 -2.90 8.62 27.50
N GLU A 34 -3.44 7.67 26.73
CA GLU A 34 -2.77 6.40 26.54
C GLU A 34 -1.46 6.69 25.81
N LEU A 35 -0.33 6.42 26.48
CA LEU A 35 1.00 6.59 25.92
C LEU A 35 1.12 5.78 24.62
N THR A 36 1.02 6.46 23.48
CA THR A 36 1.32 5.92 22.17
C THR A 36 2.77 6.20 21.81
N THR A 37 3.35 5.38 20.94
CA THR A 37 4.68 5.64 20.37
C THR A 37 4.61 5.69 18.85
N ASN A 38 5.29 6.66 18.24
CA ASN A 38 5.41 6.78 16.80
C ASN A 38 6.72 6.14 16.35
N LYS A 39 6.71 5.46 15.19
CA LYS A 39 7.93 5.06 14.47
C LYS A 39 7.75 5.37 13.00
N PHE A 40 8.84 5.74 12.35
CA PHE A 40 8.84 6.18 10.97
C PHE A 40 9.62 5.18 10.11
N PHE A 41 9.14 4.98 8.88
CA PHE A 41 9.70 4.02 7.92
C PHE A 41 9.57 4.57 6.51
N ARG A 42 10.54 4.30 5.62
CA ARG A 42 10.38 4.64 4.19
C ARG A 42 9.31 3.78 3.50
N HIS A 43 9.24 2.49 3.86
CA HIS A 43 8.42 1.51 3.15
C HIS A 43 7.70 0.53 4.09
N ILE A 44 6.69 -0.19 3.58
CA ILE A 44 6.01 -1.31 4.27
C ILE A 44 6.51 -2.65 3.71
N MET A 45 6.74 -3.61 4.61
CA MET A 45 7.09 -4.98 4.26
C MET A 45 6.00 -5.64 3.39
N PHE A 46 6.43 -6.23 2.28
CA PHE A 46 5.55 -6.98 1.39
C PHE A 46 4.74 -8.08 2.11
N ARG A 47 3.44 -8.07 1.83
CA ARG A 47 2.43 -9.07 2.22
C ARG A 47 1.77 -9.55 0.93
N GLU A 48 1.51 -10.86 0.81
CA GLU A 48 0.67 -11.42 -0.28
C GLU A 48 -0.75 -11.71 0.22
N SER A 49 -0.91 -11.88 1.53
CA SER A 49 -2.17 -12.16 2.22
C SER A 49 -2.42 -11.14 3.34
N PRO A 50 -3.69 -10.78 3.62
CA PRO A 50 -4.02 -9.93 4.76
C PRO A 50 -3.73 -10.60 6.12
N TYR A 51 -3.47 -11.91 6.18
CA TYR A 51 -3.11 -12.64 7.40
C TYR A 51 -1.95 -11.99 8.16
N ALA A 52 -0.86 -11.64 7.46
CA ALA A 52 0.34 -11.11 8.10
C ALA A 52 0.08 -9.72 8.71
N SER A 53 0.69 -9.41 9.85
CA SER A 53 0.64 -8.06 10.45
C SER A 53 1.37 -7.03 9.58
N TYR A 54 0.97 -5.77 9.67
CA TYR A 54 1.73 -4.67 9.09
C TYR A 54 3.11 -4.53 9.76
N ARG A 55 4.12 -4.16 8.98
CA ARG A 55 5.47 -3.92 9.46
C ARG A 55 6.17 -2.94 8.54
N GLY A 56 6.72 -1.85 9.09
CA GLY A 56 7.61 -0.98 8.33
C GLY A 56 9.00 -1.62 8.11
N ILE A 57 9.63 -1.23 7.01
CA ILE A 57 11.03 -1.52 6.65
C ILE A 57 11.74 -0.21 6.30
N HIS A 58 13.07 -0.20 6.33
CA HIS A 58 13.86 1.05 6.23
C HIS A 58 13.40 2.06 7.28
N ALA A 59 13.62 1.71 8.56
CA ALA A 59 13.34 2.60 9.68
C ALA A 59 14.16 3.88 9.57
N VAL A 60 13.55 5.01 9.89
CA VAL A 60 14.18 6.34 9.77
C VAL A 60 14.14 7.06 11.12
N GLU A 61 15.20 7.82 11.39
CA GLU A 61 15.32 8.61 12.62
C GLU A 61 14.36 9.81 12.61
N GLU A 62 14.00 10.32 13.79
CA GLU A 62 13.07 11.45 13.97
C GLU A 62 13.55 12.78 13.34
N LYS A 63 14.76 12.83 12.77
CA LYS A 63 15.40 14.01 12.16
C LYS A 63 15.45 13.94 10.63
N LEU A 64 14.47 13.30 9.99
CA LEU A 64 14.32 13.38 8.54
C LEU A 64 13.99 14.80 8.05
N PRO A 65 14.31 15.12 6.79
CA PRO A 65 13.68 16.22 6.07
C PRO A 65 12.15 16.03 6.06
N LYS A 66 11.39 17.09 6.36
CA LYS A 66 9.92 17.04 6.33
C LYS A 66 9.37 16.74 4.94
N ASP A 67 10.11 17.12 3.90
CA ASP A 67 9.81 16.90 2.49
C ASP A 67 10.22 15.51 1.99
N LEU A 68 10.41 14.52 2.87
CA LEU A 68 10.62 13.11 2.48
C LEU A 68 9.35 12.29 2.76
N ALA A 69 8.83 11.59 1.76
CA ALA A 69 7.72 10.65 1.93
C ALA A 69 8.07 9.56 2.94
N HIS A 70 7.15 9.20 3.83
CA HIS A 70 7.37 8.15 4.81
C HIS A 70 6.05 7.62 5.39
N TYR A 71 6.10 6.40 5.89
CA TYR A 71 5.07 5.85 6.76
C TYR A 71 5.32 6.24 8.21
N GLN A 72 4.31 6.81 8.86
CA GLN A 72 4.23 6.90 10.32
C GLN A 72 3.37 5.74 10.83
N PHE A 73 3.94 4.91 11.68
CA PHE A 73 3.25 3.86 12.43
C PHE A 73 3.05 4.33 13.87
N GLN A 74 1.81 4.28 14.37
CA GLN A 74 1.50 4.51 15.79
C GLN A 74 1.28 3.17 16.49
N TYR A 75 1.81 3.04 17.70
CA TYR A 75 1.71 1.83 18.52
C TYR A 75 1.06 2.13 19.87
N ASP A 76 0.25 1.19 20.36
CA ASP A 76 -0.25 1.21 21.73
C ASP A 76 0.81 0.75 22.76
N GLN A 77 0.42 0.75 24.04
CA GLN A 77 1.27 0.33 25.16
C GLN A 77 1.65 -1.15 25.14
N GLN A 78 0.93 -2.00 24.38
CA GLN A 78 1.28 -3.41 24.17
C GLN A 78 2.19 -3.59 22.95
N GLY A 79 2.55 -2.52 22.24
CA GLY A 79 3.38 -2.56 21.03
C GLY A 79 2.63 -3.04 19.79
N ARG A 80 1.28 -3.01 19.80
CA ARG A 80 0.46 -3.32 18.63
C ARG A 80 0.28 -2.06 17.79
N VAL A 81 0.27 -2.21 16.46
CA VAL A 81 0.02 -1.09 15.54
C VAL A 81 -1.45 -0.68 15.63
N ILE A 82 -1.72 0.59 15.91
CA ILE A 82 -3.06 1.18 16.01
C ILE A 82 -3.35 2.20 14.90
N ASP A 83 -2.34 2.70 14.20
CA ASP A 83 -2.50 3.61 13.07
C ASP A 83 -1.30 3.53 12.12
N ILE A 84 -1.55 3.66 10.82
CA ILE A 84 -0.52 3.77 9.79
C ILE A 84 -0.94 4.86 8.80
N ALA A 85 -0.11 5.87 8.62
CA ALA A 85 -0.30 6.97 7.67
C ALA A 85 0.88 7.05 6.72
N TYR A 86 0.65 7.19 5.41
CA TYR A 86 1.71 7.50 4.44
C TYR A 86 1.67 8.98 4.09
N GLN A 87 2.77 9.70 4.35
CA GLN A 87 2.74 11.15 4.43
C GLN A 87 4.04 11.82 3.98
N ILE A 88 3.93 13.09 3.58
CA ILE A 88 5.02 14.03 3.29
C ILE A 88 4.61 15.41 3.81
N ASN A 89 5.52 16.16 4.45
CA ASN A 89 5.22 17.46 5.06
C ASN A 89 3.96 17.48 5.97
N ASP A 90 3.79 16.44 6.79
CA ASP A 90 2.63 16.24 7.67
C ASP A 90 1.27 16.13 6.92
N ARG A 91 1.29 15.83 5.60
CA ARG A 91 0.12 15.62 4.73
C ARG A 91 0.10 14.19 4.19
N LEU A 92 -1.07 13.58 4.16
CA LEU A 92 -1.27 12.25 3.57
C LEU A 92 -0.98 12.27 2.06
N ILE A 93 -0.34 11.22 1.56
CA ILE A 93 -0.04 11.02 0.13
C ILE A 93 -1.19 10.24 -0.51
N ARG A 94 -1.70 10.72 -1.65
CA ARG A 94 -2.68 9.98 -2.47
C ARG A 94 -1.98 8.94 -3.33
N ASP A 95 -0.95 9.41 -4.04
CA ASP A 95 -0.23 8.64 -5.03
C ASP A 95 1.15 9.27 -5.23
N ASN A 96 2.20 8.49 -4.95
CA ASN A 96 3.56 8.81 -5.38
C ASN A 96 4.26 7.68 -6.15
N GLN A 97 3.45 6.79 -6.74
CA GLN A 97 3.87 5.64 -7.55
C GLN A 97 4.74 4.60 -6.80
N VAL A 98 4.89 4.71 -5.48
CA VAL A 98 5.51 3.67 -4.65
C VAL A 98 4.54 2.50 -4.46
N TRP A 99 4.92 1.32 -4.95
CA TRP A 99 4.09 0.11 -4.96
C TRP A 99 4.19 -0.71 -3.66
N ASP A 100 3.86 -0.07 -2.53
CA ASP A 100 3.80 -0.71 -1.21
C ASP A 100 2.37 -1.25 -0.96
N SER A 101 2.20 -2.52 -1.28
CA SER A 101 0.97 -3.02 -1.92
C SER A 101 -0.26 -3.32 -1.03
N PHE A 102 -0.22 -3.10 0.29
CA PHE A 102 -1.14 -3.82 1.19
C PHE A 102 -1.84 -3.08 2.34
N ILE A 103 -1.88 -1.74 2.33
CA ILE A 103 -2.94 -0.96 3.03
C ILE A 103 -4.15 -0.69 2.10
N TRP A 104 -4.35 -1.54 1.09
CA TRP A 104 -5.36 -1.43 0.04
C TRP A 104 -5.44 -0.04 -0.63
N PHE A 105 -4.28 0.61 -0.74
CA PHE A 105 -4.10 1.96 -1.30
C PHE A 105 -4.83 3.08 -0.55
N ALA A 106 -5.26 2.85 0.70
CA ALA A 106 -5.65 3.95 1.60
C ALA A 106 -4.42 4.81 1.94
N PRO A 107 -4.52 6.15 1.92
CA PRO A 107 -3.51 7.03 2.51
C PRO A 107 -3.25 6.77 3.99
N ARG A 108 -4.29 6.34 4.73
CA ARG A 108 -4.21 5.99 6.16
C ARG A 108 -5.14 4.83 6.53
N VAL A 109 -4.67 3.98 7.45
CA VAL A 109 -5.47 2.92 8.11
C VAL A 109 -5.38 3.06 9.63
N SER A 110 -6.52 3.04 10.31
CA SER A 110 -6.59 2.93 11.77
C SER A 110 -6.97 1.51 12.18
N ILE A 111 -6.43 1.02 13.29
CA ILE A 111 -6.55 -0.35 13.77
C ILE A 111 -6.98 -0.34 15.24
N ARG A 112 -8.16 -0.91 15.51
CA ARG A 112 -8.74 -0.99 16.85
C ARG A 112 -8.81 -2.44 17.32
N TYR A 113 -8.38 -2.71 18.54
CA TYR A 113 -8.42 -4.06 19.13
C TYR A 113 -9.51 -4.18 20.19
N GLU A 114 -10.19 -5.32 20.18
CA GLU A 114 -11.06 -5.81 21.25
C GLU A 114 -10.53 -7.17 21.74
N SER A 115 -11.19 -7.81 22.72
CA SER A 115 -10.69 -9.03 23.35
C SER A 115 -10.59 -10.26 22.42
N ASN A 116 -11.37 -10.27 21.33
CA ASN A 116 -11.44 -11.37 20.37
C ASN A 116 -11.40 -10.91 18.90
N LYS A 117 -11.12 -9.63 18.63
CA LYS A 117 -11.09 -9.10 17.26
C LYS A 117 -10.19 -7.88 17.09
N GLU A 118 -9.81 -7.66 15.85
CA GLU A 118 -9.02 -6.53 15.35
C GLU A 118 -9.79 -5.91 14.17
N ILE A 119 -10.00 -4.60 14.18
CA ILE A 119 -10.83 -3.88 13.21
C ILE A 119 -10.00 -2.82 12.51
N HIS A 120 -9.90 -2.90 11.19
CA HIS A 120 -9.19 -1.94 10.35
C HIS A 120 -10.21 -1.04 9.63
N GLN A 121 -9.97 0.26 9.64
CA GLN A 121 -10.77 1.27 8.94
C GLN A 121 -9.86 2.20 8.12
N TYR A 122 -10.34 2.63 6.96
CA TYR A 122 -9.54 3.29 5.92
C TYR A 122 -9.95 4.74 5.73
N TYR A 123 -8.97 5.61 5.51
CA TYR A 123 -9.18 7.06 5.50
C TYR A 123 -8.52 7.73 4.29
N ASP A 124 -9.22 8.71 3.72
CA ASP A 124 -8.74 9.57 2.63
C ASP A 124 -7.78 10.68 3.14
N LEU A 125 -7.34 11.56 2.23
CA LEU A 125 -6.46 12.70 2.53
C LEU A 125 -7.03 13.68 3.55
N SER A 126 -8.36 13.78 3.60
CA SER A 126 -9.13 14.65 4.48
C SER A 126 -9.47 13.98 5.82
N ASN A 127 -9.00 12.74 6.03
CA ASN A 127 -9.33 11.86 7.16
C ASN A 127 -10.82 11.47 7.26
N ASN A 128 -11.56 11.52 6.15
CA ASN A 128 -12.89 10.88 6.08
C ASN A 128 -12.73 9.38 5.85
N GLN A 129 -13.67 8.58 6.35
CA GLN A 129 -13.65 7.13 6.09
C GLN A 129 -13.98 6.87 4.60
N VAL A 130 -13.18 6.03 3.94
CA VAL A 130 -13.26 5.79 2.49
C VAL A 130 -13.37 4.30 2.18
N ALA A 131 -13.98 3.98 1.03
CA ALA A 131 -13.94 2.64 0.46
C ALA A 131 -12.54 2.33 -0.08
N VAL A 132 -12.09 1.08 0.09
CA VAL A 132 -10.86 0.56 -0.52
C VAL A 132 -11.10 -0.83 -1.10
N HIS A 133 -10.30 -1.18 -2.12
CA HIS A 133 -10.33 -2.51 -2.75
C HIS A 133 -11.76 -2.99 -3.02
N GLY A 134 -12.58 -2.12 -3.61
CA GLY A 134 -14.02 -2.31 -3.82
C GLY A 134 -14.79 -1.41 -2.86
N GLN A 135 -15.95 -1.89 -2.41
CA GLN A 135 -16.80 -1.15 -1.46
C GLN A 135 -16.44 -1.44 0.02
N VAL A 136 -15.21 -1.85 0.31
CA VAL A 136 -14.77 -2.21 1.68
C VAL A 136 -14.41 -0.95 2.48
N TYR A 137 -15.19 -0.62 3.50
CA TYR A 137 -14.92 0.47 4.44
C TYR A 137 -14.29 -0.03 5.76
N GLN A 138 -14.48 -1.31 6.07
CA GLN A 138 -13.97 -1.95 7.29
C GLN A 138 -13.57 -3.41 7.04
N ALA A 139 -12.45 -3.81 7.65
CA ALA A 139 -12.01 -5.20 7.74
C ALA A 139 -11.99 -5.66 9.20
N GLU A 140 -12.82 -6.64 9.56
CA GLU A 140 -12.85 -7.22 10.91
C GLU A 140 -12.18 -8.60 10.91
N TYR A 141 -11.06 -8.71 11.62
CA TYR A 141 -10.33 -9.94 11.87
C TYR A 141 -10.79 -10.56 13.19
N ALA A 142 -11.19 -11.83 13.18
CA ALA A 142 -11.45 -12.59 14.40
C ALA A 142 -10.16 -13.22 14.92
N LEU A 143 -9.95 -13.16 16.24
CA LEU A 143 -8.78 -13.68 16.94
C LEU A 143 -9.17 -14.91 17.79
N ASN A 144 -8.29 -15.92 17.84
CA ASN A 144 -8.43 -17.02 18.78
C ASN A 144 -7.96 -16.63 20.20
N LYS A 145 -7.99 -17.58 21.15
CA LYS A 145 -7.58 -17.34 22.55
C LYS A 145 -6.08 -17.06 22.71
N GLN A 146 -5.29 -17.32 21.68
CA GLN A 146 -3.84 -17.09 21.61
C GLN A 146 -3.52 -15.74 20.92
N GLY A 147 -4.54 -15.02 20.41
CA GLY A 147 -4.38 -13.77 19.67
C GLY A 147 -4.08 -13.97 18.18
N GLU A 148 -4.16 -15.19 17.65
CA GLU A 148 -3.90 -15.47 16.23
C GLU A 148 -5.17 -15.21 15.39
N ARG A 149 -5.00 -14.60 14.21
CA ARG A 149 -6.08 -14.31 13.27
C ARG A 149 -6.63 -15.61 12.66
N VAL A 150 -7.91 -15.90 12.85
CA VAL A 150 -8.59 -17.13 12.34
C VAL A 150 -9.62 -16.87 11.24
N SER A 151 -10.12 -15.64 11.10
CA SER A 151 -10.89 -15.24 9.93
C SER A 151 -10.84 -13.73 9.74
N LEU A 152 -11.21 -13.25 8.56
CA LEU A 152 -11.41 -11.84 8.23
C LEU A 152 -12.73 -11.69 7.45
N LYS A 153 -13.48 -10.62 7.71
CA LYS A 153 -14.69 -10.24 6.96
C LYS A 153 -14.65 -8.77 6.55
N PHE A 154 -15.21 -8.48 5.39
CA PHE A 154 -15.34 -7.12 4.85
C PHE A 154 -16.75 -6.55 5.00
N TYR A 155 -16.80 -5.26 5.32
CA TYR A 155 -18.04 -4.52 5.50
C TYR A 155 -18.01 -3.17 4.77
N ASP A 156 -19.18 -2.76 4.27
CA ASP A 156 -19.39 -1.44 3.67
C ASP A 156 -19.55 -0.33 4.73
N GLN A 157 -19.82 0.90 4.28
CA GLN A 157 -20.01 2.07 5.14
C GLN A 157 -21.20 1.93 6.12
N SER A 158 -22.20 1.13 5.78
CA SER A 158 -23.37 0.87 6.62
C SER A 158 -23.13 -0.26 7.64
N GLY A 159 -22.02 -0.98 7.52
CA GLY A 159 -21.73 -2.20 8.28
C GLY A 159 -22.36 -3.46 7.69
N ALA A 160 -22.82 -3.42 6.44
CA ALA A 160 -23.33 -4.60 5.73
C ALA A 160 -22.16 -5.43 5.15
N PRO A 161 -22.24 -6.77 5.13
CA PRO A 161 -21.27 -7.63 4.45
C PRO A 161 -21.09 -7.23 2.98
N VAL A 162 -19.83 -7.10 2.55
CA VAL A 162 -19.51 -6.68 1.18
C VAL A 162 -18.35 -7.50 0.59
N GLU A 163 -18.26 -7.52 -0.74
CA GLU A 163 -17.14 -8.08 -1.48
C GLU A 163 -16.12 -7.01 -1.88
N SER A 164 -14.88 -7.46 -2.05
CA SER A 164 -13.77 -6.68 -2.60
C SER A 164 -13.70 -6.76 -4.13
N GLU A 165 -12.80 -6.00 -4.78
CA GLU A 165 -12.51 -6.08 -6.24
C GLU A 165 -12.16 -7.51 -6.73
N TRP A 166 -11.84 -8.43 -5.83
CA TRP A 166 -11.53 -9.83 -6.15
C TRP A 166 -12.69 -10.78 -5.83
N ASN A 167 -13.91 -10.25 -5.63
CA ASN A 167 -15.13 -10.96 -5.23
C ASN A 167 -15.01 -11.69 -3.87
N ILE A 168 -14.09 -11.27 -3.00
CA ILE A 168 -13.88 -11.90 -1.69
C ILE A 168 -14.59 -11.06 -0.62
N HIS A 169 -15.44 -11.69 0.18
CA HIS A 169 -16.00 -11.13 1.41
C HIS A 169 -15.29 -11.67 2.67
N ARG A 170 -14.97 -12.97 2.70
CA ARG A 170 -14.47 -13.68 3.89
C ARG A 170 -13.17 -14.42 3.63
N TYR A 171 -12.22 -14.32 4.56
CA TYR A 171 -11.04 -15.19 4.65
C TYR A 171 -11.18 -16.11 5.87
N GLU A 172 -10.65 -17.33 5.76
CA GLU A 172 -10.57 -18.31 6.85
C GLU A 172 -9.15 -18.83 6.97
N TRP A 173 -8.62 -18.88 8.19
CA TRP A 173 -7.26 -19.29 8.50
C TRP A 173 -7.23 -20.43 9.50
N ARG A 174 -6.52 -21.49 9.12
CA ARG A 174 -6.19 -22.62 9.99
C ARG A 174 -4.68 -22.70 10.19
N HIS A 175 -4.25 -22.74 11.45
CA HIS A 175 -2.85 -22.93 11.83
C HIS A 175 -2.56 -24.42 12.03
N ALA A 176 -1.51 -24.94 11.39
CA ALA A 176 -1.03 -26.30 11.63
C ALA A 176 0.45 -26.43 11.26
N ASN A 177 1.23 -27.15 12.08
CA ASN A 177 2.64 -27.47 11.83
C ASN A 177 3.53 -26.24 11.51
N GLY A 178 3.27 -25.10 12.16
CA GLY A 178 4.00 -23.84 11.92
C GLY A 178 3.63 -23.12 10.62
N LYS A 179 2.57 -23.55 9.92
CA LYS A 179 2.08 -22.97 8.68
C LYS A 179 0.64 -22.47 8.83
N VAL A 180 0.23 -21.61 7.91
CA VAL A 180 -1.12 -21.04 7.82
C VAL A 180 -1.78 -21.52 6.54
N TYR A 181 -3.00 -22.05 6.65
CA TYR A 181 -3.80 -22.49 5.52
C TYR A 181 -4.95 -21.49 5.34
N GLU A 182 -5.05 -20.89 4.17
CA GLU A 182 -5.99 -19.80 3.88
C GLU A 182 -7.01 -20.20 2.82
N LYS A 183 -8.29 -19.97 3.11
CA LYS A 183 -9.40 -19.99 2.14
C LYS A 183 -10.05 -18.63 2.05
N ARG A 184 -10.70 -18.36 0.91
CA ARG A 184 -11.38 -17.10 0.58
C ARG A 184 -12.75 -17.42 0.01
N PHE A 185 -13.77 -16.63 0.36
CA PHE A 185 -15.16 -16.85 -0.06
C PHE A 185 -15.85 -15.54 -0.42
N ASN A 186 -16.74 -15.59 -1.42
CA ASN A 186 -17.68 -14.53 -1.76
C ASN A 186 -18.89 -14.54 -0.79
N LEU A 187 -19.89 -13.67 -1.02
CA LEU A 187 -21.11 -13.62 -0.20
C LEU A 187 -21.98 -14.87 -0.35
N ASP A 188 -21.98 -15.48 -1.53
CA ASP A 188 -22.67 -16.75 -1.85
C ASP A 188 -21.94 -17.99 -1.27
N ASN A 189 -20.87 -17.79 -0.49
CA ASN A 189 -20.07 -18.82 0.17
C ASN A 189 -19.34 -19.77 -0.82
N GLU A 190 -19.10 -19.32 -2.05
CA GLU A 190 -18.28 -19.97 -3.06
C GLU A 190 -16.80 -19.64 -2.86
N GLN A 191 -15.91 -20.64 -2.98
CA GLN A 191 -14.49 -20.46 -2.74
C GLN A 191 -13.82 -19.69 -3.89
N GLN A 192 -13.16 -18.58 -3.56
CA GLN A 192 -12.50 -17.67 -4.50
C GLN A 192 -10.98 -17.92 -4.59
N PRO A 193 -10.35 -17.61 -5.73
CA PRO A 193 -8.90 -17.59 -5.86
C PRO A 193 -8.27 -16.44 -5.04
N LEU A 194 -6.94 -16.43 -4.95
CA LEU A 194 -6.17 -15.38 -4.29
C LEU A 194 -6.36 -14.01 -4.94
N ARG A 195 -6.36 -13.95 -6.28
CA ARG A 195 -6.79 -12.80 -7.11
C ARG A 195 -7.11 -13.25 -8.54
N PRO A 196 -7.83 -12.46 -9.37
CA PRO A 196 -8.28 -12.89 -10.70
C PRO A 196 -7.20 -13.38 -11.68
N VAL A 197 -5.94 -12.95 -11.53
CA VAL A 197 -4.79 -13.36 -12.38
C VAL A 197 -3.83 -14.32 -11.68
N LEU A 198 -4.22 -14.87 -10.53
CA LEU A 198 -3.45 -15.83 -9.75
C LEU A 198 -4.42 -16.83 -9.09
N GLU A 199 -4.81 -17.85 -9.86
CA GLU A 199 -5.83 -18.85 -9.54
C GLU A 199 -5.36 -19.88 -8.48
N PHE A 200 -4.87 -19.37 -7.35
CA PHE A 200 -4.50 -20.14 -6.17
C PHE A 200 -5.69 -20.13 -5.21
N TYR A 201 -6.29 -21.28 -4.94
CA TYR A 201 -7.54 -21.36 -4.17
C TYR A 201 -7.25 -21.49 -2.66
N GLU A 202 -7.30 -22.70 -2.07
CA GLU A 202 -6.69 -22.90 -0.74
C GLU A 202 -5.17 -22.74 -0.89
N VAL A 203 -4.54 -21.96 -0.01
CA VAL A 203 -3.09 -21.79 -0.02
C VAL A 203 -2.47 -22.17 1.31
N GLU A 204 -1.33 -22.86 1.24
CA GLU A 204 -0.43 -23.04 2.37
C GLU A 204 0.61 -21.91 2.35
N LEU A 205 0.61 -21.09 3.40
CA LEU A 205 1.56 -20.00 3.64
C LEU A 205 2.59 -20.46 4.69
N GLU A 206 3.87 -20.43 4.32
CA GLU A 206 5.00 -20.75 5.18
C GLU A 206 5.81 -19.48 5.45
N TYR A 207 5.96 -19.11 6.71
CA TYR A 207 6.72 -17.92 7.13
C TYR A 207 8.07 -18.32 7.71
N ASN A 208 9.11 -17.54 7.42
CA ASN A 208 10.44 -17.72 8.01
C ASN A 208 10.46 -17.26 9.49
N GLN A 209 11.58 -17.48 10.19
CA GLN A 209 11.73 -17.08 11.60
C GLN A 209 11.60 -15.56 11.86
N LYS A 210 11.74 -14.71 10.83
CA LYS A 210 11.47 -13.27 10.91
C LYS A 210 10.00 -12.93 10.65
N GLY A 211 9.12 -13.92 10.41
CA GLY A 211 7.72 -13.71 10.04
C GLY A 211 7.53 -13.17 8.63
N GLN A 212 8.48 -13.39 7.71
CA GLN A 212 8.37 -13.02 6.30
C GLN A 212 7.91 -14.24 5.49
N LEU A 213 7.04 -14.05 4.49
CA LEU A 213 6.49 -15.15 3.69
C LEU A 213 7.60 -15.83 2.88
N ALA A 214 7.94 -17.09 3.18
CA ALA A 214 8.99 -17.82 2.46
C ALA A 214 8.42 -18.60 1.26
N PHE A 215 7.26 -19.23 1.44
CA PHE A 215 6.57 -19.98 0.40
C PHE A 215 5.05 -19.79 0.47
N MET A 216 4.43 -19.81 -0.71
CA MET A 216 3.00 -19.95 -0.90
C MET A 216 2.76 -21.14 -1.83
N ARG A 217 1.97 -22.14 -1.40
CA ARG A 217 1.68 -23.35 -2.19
C ARG A 217 0.19 -23.45 -2.46
N ASN A 218 -0.20 -23.72 -3.70
CA ASN A 218 -1.59 -23.88 -4.13
C ASN A 218 -2.09 -25.29 -3.81
N LEU A 219 -3.14 -25.38 -3.00
CA LEU A 219 -3.84 -26.62 -2.63
C LEU A 219 -5.20 -26.76 -3.35
N GLY A 220 -5.50 -25.86 -4.30
CA GLY A 220 -6.70 -25.93 -5.12
C GLY A 220 -8.01 -25.86 -4.33
N LEU A 221 -9.04 -26.48 -4.89
CA LEU A 221 -10.36 -26.61 -4.26
C LEU A 221 -10.49 -27.84 -3.36
N THR A 222 -9.60 -28.84 -3.53
CA THR A 222 -9.66 -30.13 -2.83
C THR A 222 -8.75 -30.23 -1.61
N GLY A 223 -7.88 -29.25 -1.38
CA GLY A 223 -6.87 -29.28 -0.31
C GLY A 223 -5.58 -30.03 -0.67
N GLU A 224 -5.38 -30.35 -1.96
CA GLU A 224 -4.25 -31.13 -2.47
C GLU A 224 -3.36 -30.27 -3.38
N PRO A 225 -2.01 -30.40 -3.33
CA PRO A 225 -1.10 -29.61 -4.16
C PRO A 225 -1.45 -29.64 -5.66
N THR A 226 -1.67 -28.46 -6.25
CA THR A 226 -2.12 -28.34 -7.64
C THR A 226 -1.44 -27.21 -8.41
N ASN A 227 -1.49 -27.29 -9.73
CA ASN A 227 -1.07 -26.21 -10.62
C ASN A 227 -2.30 -25.36 -11.01
N ASN A 228 -2.08 -24.05 -11.21
CA ASN A 228 -3.03 -23.20 -11.91
C ASN A 228 -2.89 -23.31 -13.44
N SER A 229 -3.69 -22.55 -14.18
CA SER A 229 -3.68 -22.51 -15.66
C SER A 229 -2.31 -22.20 -16.30
N SER A 230 -1.40 -21.51 -15.59
CA SER A 230 -0.03 -21.24 -16.06
C SER A 230 0.98 -22.35 -15.77
N GLY A 231 0.55 -23.43 -15.10
CA GLY A 231 1.43 -24.52 -14.65
C GLY A 231 2.13 -24.28 -13.30
N ALA A 232 1.87 -23.15 -12.65
CA ALA A 232 2.46 -22.81 -11.36
C ALA A 232 1.64 -23.38 -10.18
N GLY A 233 2.33 -23.95 -9.20
CA GLY A 233 1.73 -24.45 -7.95
C GLY A 233 2.43 -23.95 -6.68
N ILE A 234 3.64 -23.39 -6.79
CA ILE A 234 4.42 -22.87 -5.65
C ILE A 234 5.12 -21.57 -6.04
N ASP A 235 4.90 -20.51 -5.25
CA ASP A 235 5.74 -19.32 -5.26
C ASP A 235 6.70 -19.35 -4.05
N ARG A 236 7.98 -19.10 -4.30
CA ARG A 236 9.00 -18.89 -3.26
C ARG A 236 9.45 -17.43 -3.28
N ILE A 237 9.35 -16.77 -2.14
CA ILE A 237 9.70 -15.36 -1.97
C ILE A 237 11.02 -15.25 -1.19
N VAL A 238 11.88 -14.33 -1.63
CA VAL A 238 13.20 -14.06 -1.03
C VAL A 238 13.31 -12.58 -0.71
N TYR A 239 13.85 -12.31 0.48
CA TYR A 239 14.08 -10.95 0.99
C TYR A 239 15.57 -10.71 1.24
N ASP A 240 15.98 -9.45 1.17
CA ASP A 240 17.30 -9.02 1.62
C ASP A 240 17.37 -8.77 3.14
N HIS A 241 18.48 -8.18 3.61
CA HIS A 241 18.68 -7.84 5.01
C HIS A 241 17.69 -6.76 5.51
N ASN A 242 17.37 -5.78 4.65
CA ASN A 242 16.52 -4.63 4.96
C ASN A 242 15.03 -4.98 4.96
N GLY A 243 14.67 -6.15 4.40
CA GLY A 243 13.31 -6.66 4.32
C GLY A 243 12.61 -6.36 2.99
N ASN A 244 13.36 -5.93 1.97
CA ASN A 244 12.87 -5.76 0.61
C ASN A 244 12.54 -7.12 -0.02
N PHE A 245 11.44 -7.21 -0.77
CA PHE A 245 11.08 -8.40 -1.56
C PHE A 245 11.89 -8.42 -2.86
N VAL A 246 13.14 -8.91 -2.80
CA VAL A 246 14.10 -8.84 -3.91
C VAL A 246 13.88 -9.86 -5.02
N ARG A 247 13.31 -11.04 -4.74
CA ARG A 247 13.15 -12.11 -5.75
C ARG A 247 11.98 -13.04 -5.46
N TRP A 248 11.21 -13.39 -6.50
CA TRP A 248 10.32 -14.56 -6.48
C TRP A 248 10.83 -15.65 -7.44
N GLN A 249 10.49 -16.90 -7.13
CA GLN A 249 10.73 -18.06 -7.98
C GLN A 249 9.46 -18.90 -8.06
N VAL A 250 9.08 -19.33 -9.28
CA VAL A 250 7.83 -20.04 -9.55
C VAL A 250 8.09 -21.50 -9.91
N TYR A 251 7.42 -22.43 -9.23
CA TYR A 251 7.54 -23.87 -9.45
C TYR A 251 6.16 -24.49 -9.68
N ASP A 252 6.13 -25.65 -10.33
CA ASP A 252 4.95 -26.52 -10.31
C ASP A 252 4.73 -27.13 -8.92
N LYS A 253 3.58 -27.77 -8.72
CA LYS A 253 3.19 -28.49 -7.50
C LYS A 253 4.20 -29.57 -7.05
N ASP A 254 5.02 -30.07 -7.97
CA ASP A 254 6.03 -31.11 -7.74
C ASP A 254 7.43 -30.50 -7.46
N GLY A 255 7.52 -29.17 -7.36
CA GLY A 255 8.74 -28.42 -7.07
C GLY A 255 9.66 -28.19 -8.27
N LYS A 256 9.20 -28.38 -9.51
CA LYS A 256 10.00 -28.16 -10.72
C LYS A 256 9.88 -26.71 -11.21
N PRO A 257 10.98 -26.05 -11.60
CA PRO A 257 10.95 -24.71 -12.20
C PRO A 257 10.04 -24.58 -13.43
N VAL A 258 9.17 -23.57 -13.44
CA VAL A 258 8.29 -23.20 -14.57
C VAL A 258 8.28 -21.68 -14.79
N GLU A 259 8.12 -21.24 -16.03
CA GLU A 259 7.65 -19.87 -16.31
C GLU A 259 6.13 -19.83 -16.16
N GLY A 260 5.66 -19.52 -14.96
CA GLY A 260 4.24 -19.43 -14.61
C GLY A 260 3.99 -18.25 -13.68
N ASN A 261 2.72 -17.99 -13.36
CA ASN A 261 2.21 -16.78 -12.71
C ASN A 261 2.56 -15.49 -13.49
N ARG A 262 1.66 -14.51 -13.60
CA ARG A 262 2.03 -13.24 -14.26
C ARG A 262 3.19 -12.61 -13.45
N PRO A 263 4.39 -12.39 -14.05
CA PRO A 263 4.61 -11.96 -15.43
C PRO A 263 5.13 -13.02 -16.44
N MET A 264 4.92 -14.31 -16.20
CA MET A 264 5.35 -15.46 -17.00
C MET A 264 6.86 -15.62 -17.10
N VAL A 265 7.51 -15.67 -15.92
CA VAL A 265 8.95 -15.88 -15.75
C VAL A 265 9.17 -16.91 -14.64
N HIS A 266 10.26 -17.67 -14.67
CA HIS A 266 10.59 -18.56 -13.55
C HIS A 266 11.11 -17.75 -12.37
N ILE A 267 12.04 -16.83 -12.63
CA ILE A 267 12.61 -15.93 -11.63
C ILE A 267 12.24 -14.51 -12.04
N GLY A 268 11.68 -13.75 -11.10
CA GLY A 268 11.62 -12.30 -11.22
C GLY A 268 12.33 -11.65 -10.05
N GLU A 269 12.96 -10.52 -10.33
CA GLU A 269 13.72 -9.75 -9.34
C GLU A 269 13.28 -8.30 -9.33
N HIS A 270 13.07 -7.78 -8.14
CA HIS A 270 12.93 -6.35 -7.89
C HIS A 270 14.31 -5.78 -7.54
N LEU A 271 14.65 -4.66 -8.17
CA LEU A 271 15.85 -3.88 -7.89
C LEU A 271 15.48 -2.72 -6.97
N TYR A 272 16.35 -2.43 -6.01
CA TYR A 272 16.13 -1.42 -4.98
C TYR A 272 17.34 -0.49 -4.86
N ASP A 273 17.10 0.78 -4.55
CA ASP A 273 18.16 1.71 -4.12
C ASP A 273 18.46 1.59 -2.61
N GLU A 274 19.35 2.45 -2.12
CA GLU A 274 19.74 2.48 -0.70
C GLU A 274 18.62 2.94 0.25
N PHE A 275 17.58 3.62 -0.26
CA PHE A 275 16.44 4.12 0.50
C PHE A 275 15.25 3.14 0.53
N GLY A 276 15.34 2.05 -0.24
CA GLY A 276 14.28 1.05 -0.38
C GLY A 276 13.30 1.32 -1.52
N ASN A 277 13.54 2.33 -2.37
CA ASN A 277 12.67 2.56 -3.52
C ASN A 277 12.89 1.45 -4.55
N LYS A 278 11.80 0.93 -5.13
CA LYS A 278 11.87 -0.10 -6.19
C LYS A 278 12.28 0.54 -7.52
N VAL A 279 13.58 0.65 -7.76
CA VAL A 279 14.17 1.27 -8.96
C VAL A 279 14.10 0.39 -10.21
N GLY A 280 13.68 -0.87 -10.13
CA GLY A 280 13.44 -1.64 -11.34
C GLY A 280 12.99 -3.09 -11.17
N MET A 281 12.80 -3.76 -12.30
CA MET A 281 12.36 -5.16 -12.35
C MET A 281 12.94 -5.90 -13.57
N ARG A 282 13.41 -7.14 -13.38
CA ARG A 282 13.94 -8.02 -14.44
C ARG A 282 13.46 -9.48 -14.30
N GLY A 283 13.34 -10.19 -15.41
CA GLY A 283 12.79 -11.55 -15.48
C GLY A 283 13.74 -12.56 -16.14
N PHE A 284 13.66 -13.82 -15.72
CA PHE A 284 14.47 -14.93 -16.21
C PHE A 284 13.65 -16.20 -16.42
N ASP A 285 14.03 -17.00 -17.41
CA ASP A 285 13.51 -18.35 -17.62
C ASP A 285 14.07 -19.34 -16.58
N ARG A 286 13.57 -20.58 -16.61
CA ARG A 286 13.96 -21.66 -15.72
C ARG A 286 15.42 -22.13 -15.85
N TYR A 287 16.13 -21.65 -16.86
CA TYR A 287 17.56 -21.90 -17.10
C TYR A 287 18.43 -20.70 -16.68
N GLY A 288 17.83 -19.63 -16.14
CA GLY A 288 18.53 -18.43 -15.69
C GLY A 288 18.86 -17.45 -16.83
N LYS A 289 18.34 -17.65 -18.04
CA LYS A 289 18.48 -16.69 -19.14
C LYS A 289 17.47 -15.57 -18.96
N ARG A 290 17.91 -14.32 -19.11
CA ARG A 290 17.04 -13.14 -19.05
C ARG A 290 16.03 -13.15 -20.21
N ILE A 291 14.75 -12.92 -19.91
CA ILE A 291 13.64 -12.92 -20.86
C ILE A 291 12.72 -11.70 -20.61
N PRO A 292 11.97 -11.23 -21.62
CA PRO A 292 10.93 -10.22 -21.39
C PRO A 292 9.77 -10.79 -20.59
N PHE A 293 9.06 -9.90 -19.89
CA PHE A 293 7.78 -10.19 -19.25
C PHE A 293 6.68 -10.45 -20.31
N SER A 294 5.57 -11.06 -19.91
CA SER A 294 4.46 -11.40 -20.82
C SER A 294 3.81 -10.22 -21.55
N TRP A 295 4.05 -8.98 -21.12
CA TRP A 295 3.63 -7.75 -21.81
C TRP A 295 4.74 -7.10 -22.67
N GLY A 296 5.84 -7.81 -22.93
CA GLY A 296 6.90 -7.42 -23.85
C GLY A 296 8.06 -6.61 -23.25
N ALA A 297 7.88 -5.98 -22.09
CA ALA A 297 8.96 -5.23 -21.43
C ALA A 297 10.11 -6.16 -20.99
N PHE A 298 11.36 -5.76 -21.25
CA PHE A 298 12.55 -6.52 -20.84
C PHE A 298 13.20 -5.96 -19.57
N GLU A 299 13.13 -4.64 -19.38
CA GLU A 299 13.51 -3.95 -18.14
C GLU A 299 12.48 -2.88 -17.83
N HIS A 300 12.13 -2.77 -16.55
CA HIS A 300 11.52 -1.56 -15.99
C HIS A 300 12.56 -0.86 -15.13
N VAL A 301 12.71 0.44 -15.29
CA VAL A 301 13.55 1.31 -14.46
C VAL A 301 12.69 2.46 -13.94
N SER A 302 12.67 2.65 -12.62
CA SER A 302 11.98 3.75 -11.96
C SER A 302 13.01 4.69 -11.36
N VAL A 303 12.90 5.99 -11.65
CA VAL A 303 13.73 7.04 -11.06
C VAL A 303 12.91 7.76 -9.99
N PHE A 304 13.52 8.02 -8.84
CA PHE A 304 12.90 8.74 -7.73
C PHE A 304 13.61 10.07 -7.51
N ASP A 305 12.86 11.08 -7.09
CA ASP A 305 13.40 12.36 -6.66
C ASP A 305 13.89 12.32 -5.20
N LYS A 306 14.43 13.45 -4.71
CA LYS A 306 14.88 13.59 -3.31
C LYS A 306 13.76 13.49 -2.26
N HIS A 307 12.51 13.59 -2.69
CA HIS A 307 11.31 13.46 -1.84
C HIS A 307 10.87 12.00 -1.73
N GLY A 308 11.42 11.13 -2.59
CA GLY A 308 11.06 9.73 -2.69
C GLY A 308 9.77 9.50 -3.49
N ASN A 309 9.41 10.46 -4.34
CA ASN A 309 8.34 10.33 -5.31
C ASN A 309 8.95 9.85 -6.65
N GLN A 310 8.25 8.99 -7.40
CA GLN A 310 8.78 8.50 -8.68
C GLN A 310 8.70 9.59 -9.75
N SER A 311 9.83 10.10 -10.22
CA SER A 311 9.91 11.18 -11.21
C SER A 311 9.95 10.67 -12.66
N GLU A 312 10.47 9.46 -12.91
CA GLU A 312 10.42 8.82 -14.22
C GLU A 312 10.14 7.32 -14.17
N HIS A 313 9.55 6.79 -15.24
CA HIS A 313 9.47 5.36 -15.54
C HIS A 313 10.00 5.11 -16.96
N LEU A 314 11.02 4.26 -17.08
CA LEU A 314 11.62 3.85 -18.35
C LEU A 314 11.39 2.36 -18.58
N ILE A 315 11.05 2.00 -19.82
CA ILE A 315 10.82 0.63 -20.26
C ILE A 315 11.79 0.34 -21.40
N TYR A 316 12.59 -0.72 -21.26
CA TYR A 316 13.58 -1.12 -22.27
C TYR A 316 13.20 -2.44 -22.94
N GLN A 317 13.65 -2.57 -24.19
CA GLN A 317 13.59 -3.79 -25.00
C GLN A 317 14.81 -4.70 -24.75
N ALA A 318 14.75 -5.93 -25.28
CA ALA A 318 15.80 -6.93 -25.10
C ALA A 318 17.14 -6.59 -25.78
N ASP A 319 17.15 -5.66 -26.73
CA ASP A 319 18.33 -5.09 -27.38
C ASP A 319 18.94 -3.91 -26.60
N GLY A 320 18.34 -3.52 -25.47
CA GLY A 320 18.75 -2.36 -24.66
C GLY A 320 18.19 -1.03 -25.16
N ARG A 321 17.41 -1.00 -26.25
CA ARG A 321 16.75 0.21 -26.74
C ARG A 321 15.62 0.63 -25.80
N LEU A 322 15.51 1.94 -25.55
CA LEU A 322 14.37 2.54 -24.87
C LEU A 322 13.08 2.31 -25.69
N ASP A 323 12.08 1.67 -25.09
CA ASP A 323 10.72 1.56 -25.66
C ASP A 323 9.88 2.78 -25.29
N ARG A 324 9.92 3.15 -24.00
CA ARG A 324 9.07 4.20 -23.41
C ARG A 324 9.80 4.90 -22.29
N ARG A 325 9.59 6.21 -22.23
CA ARG A 325 9.93 7.06 -21.08
C ARG A 325 8.68 7.83 -20.70
N LEU A 326 8.33 7.78 -19.42
CA LEU A 326 7.25 8.54 -18.83
C LEU A 326 7.87 9.43 -17.75
N SER A 327 7.76 10.76 -17.88
CA SER A 327 8.02 11.65 -16.74
C SER A 327 6.73 11.87 -15.94
N ILE A 328 6.92 12.07 -14.65
CA ILE A 328 5.88 12.17 -13.64
C ILE A 328 6.19 13.42 -12.81
N GLU A 329 5.25 14.36 -12.80
CA GLU A 329 5.35 15.59 -12.00
C GLU A 329 4.20 15.64 -10.99
N TYR A 330 4.51 16.17 -9.83
CA TYR A 330 3.62 16.23 -8.67
C TYR A 330 3.10 17.65 -8.45
N THR A 331 1.99 17.76 -7.73
CA THR A 331 1.51 19.03 -7.19
C THR A 331 2.58 19.67 -6.29
N GLU A 332 2.48 20.97 -6.04
CA GLU A 332 3.40 21.70 -5.13
C GLU A 332 3.48 21.08 -3.73
N GLN A 333 2.42 20.39 -3.29
CA GLN A 333 2.33 19.71 -2.00
C GLN A 333 3.01 18.32 -2.01
N LEU A 334 3.43 17.82 -3.17
CA LEU A 334 4.13 16.54 -3.39
C LEU A 334 3.32 15.27 -3.03
N THR A 335 2.01 15.40 -2.84
CA THR A 335 1.09 14.32 -2.39
C THR A 335 0.35 13.62 -3.52
N GLU A 336 0.31 14.23 -4.71
CA GLU A 336 -0.54 13.86 -5.84
C GLU A 336 0.20 14.09 -7.17
N VAL A 337 0.08 13.16 -8.12
CA VAL A 337 0.59 13.35 -9.50
C VAL A 337 -0.25 14.42 -10.18
N GLU A 338 0.34 15.52 -10.65
CA GLU A 338 -0.35 16.53 -11.47
C GLU A 338 -0.25 16.20 -12.96
N TRP A 339 0.92 15.73 -13.42
CA TRP A 339 1.17 15.48 -14.83
C TRP A 339 1.92 14.17 -15.09
N LEU A 340 1.50 13.49 -16.16
CA LEU A 340 2.26 12.43 -16.81
C LEU A 340 2.58 12.85 -18.25
N ARG A 341 3.84 12.69 -18.68
CA ARG A 341 4.27 13.00 -20.06
C ARG A 341 5.07 11.85 -20.64
N SER A 342 4.66 11.41 -21.82
CA SER A 342 5.38 10.41 -22.60
C SER A 342 6.42 11.10 -23.47
N LEU A 343 7.67 10.66 -23.37
CA LEU A 343 8.84 11.32 -23.95
C LEU A 343 9.60 10.39 -24.91
N THR A 344 10.21 10.99 -25.93
CA THR A 344 11.29 10.36 -26.71
C THR A 344 12.57 10.27 -25.86
N GLU A 345 13.57 9.55 -26.35
CA GLU A 345 14.92 9.54 -25.75
C GLU A 345 15.53 10.96 -25.70
N ALA A 346 15.26 11.79 -26.71
CA ALA A 346 15.68 13.18 -26.78
C ALA A 346 14.90 14.13 -25.83
N GLY A 347 13.77 13.68 -25.27
CA GLY A 347 12.93 14.47 -24.37
C GLY A 347 11.74 15.18 -25.04
N ASP A 348 11.47 14.92 -26.32
CA ASP A 348 10.30 15.46 -27.02
C ASP A 348 9.01 14.73 -26.61
N LEU A 349 7.88 15.43 -26.61
CA LEU A 349 6.57 14.81 -26.37
C LEU A 349 6.21 13.80 -27.48
N ILE A 350 5.77 12.60 -27.10
CA ILE A 350 5.34 11.56 -28.04
C ILE A 350 4.09 10.81 -27.57
N ALA A 351 3.15 10.59 -28.48
CA ALA A 351 1.93 9.82 -28.24
C ALA A 351 2.24 8.39 -27.74
N SER A 352 1.53 7.93 -26.71
CA SER A 352 1.79 6.62 -26.08
C SER A 352 0.52 5.94 -25.59
N PRO A 353 0.31 4.64 -25.88
CA PRO A 353 -0.76 3.85 -25.26
C PRO A 353 -0.68 3.76 -23.71
N MET A 354 0.44 4.11 -23.06
CA MET A 354 0.45 4.28 -21.59
C MET A 354 -0.49 5.41 -21.12
N LEU A 355 -0.72 6.40 -21.99
CA LEU A 355 -1.63 7.53 -21.77
C LEU A 355 -2.85 7.46 -22.72
N GLY A 356 -3.26 6.25 -23.11
CA GLY A 356 -4.42 6.02 -23.97
C GLY A 356 -4.28 6.56 -25.40
N GLY A 357 -3.04 6.83 -25.85
CA GLY A 357 -2.74 7.45 -27.15
C GLY A 357 -2.39 8.94 -27.08
N ALA A 358 -2.60 9.59 -25.94
CA ALA A 358 -2.13 10.96 -25.70
C ALA A 358 -0.60 11.02 -25.55
N ALA A 359 -0.04 12.22 -25.69
CA ALA A 359 1.37 12.49 -25.35
C ALA A 359 1.52 12.96 -23.89
N THR A 360 0.53 13.66 -23.34
CA THR A 360 0.48 14.03 -21.92
C THR A 360 -0.92 13.81 -21.34
N MET A 361 -0.95 13.65 -20.01
CA MET A 361 -2.16 13.64 -19.21
C MET A 361 -1.96 14.58 -18.01
N LYS A 362 -2.87 15.53 -17.83
CA LYS A 362 -3.04 16.26 -16.56
C LYS A 362 -4.09 15.57 -15.71
N LEU A 363 -3.83 15.44 -14.42
CA LEU A 363 -4.80 15.06 -13.40
C LEU A 363 -5.25 16.33 -12.66
N VAL A 364 -6.56 16.56 -12.62
CA VAL A 364 -7.17 17.67 -11.90
C VAL A 364 -8.05 17.09 -10.79
N TYR A 365 -7.70 17.40 -9.55
CA TYR A 365 -8.38 16.91 -8.35
C TYR A 365 -9.47 17.89 -7.93
N HIS A 366 -10.66 17.38 -7.63
CA HIS A 366 -11.81 18.17 -7.20
C HIS A 366 -12.13 17.91 -5.71
N ASP A 367 -12.80 18.87 -5.06
CA ASP A 367 -13.12 18.82 -3.62
C ASP A 367 -14.03 17.64 -3.22
N ASP A 368 -14.78 17.07 -4.19
CA ASP A 368 -15.60 15.87 -4.01
C ASP A 368 -14.79 14.55 -4.07
N GLY A 369 -13.46 14.65 -4.23
CA GLY A 369 -12.54 13.53 -4.32
C GLY A 369 -12.40 12.95 -5.73
N THR A 370 -13.16 13.45 -6.72
CA THR A 370 -13.03 12.99 -8.11
C THR A 370 -11.75 13.51 -8.76
N VAL A 371 -11.29 12.79 -9.79
CA VAL A 371 -10.08 13.13 -10.55
C VAL A 371 -10.41 13.18 -12.04
N GLU A 372 -10.39 14.38 -12.59
CA GLU A 372 -10.55 14.61 -14.02
C GLU A 372 -9.22 14.36 -14.74
N ARG A 373 -9.29 13.70 -15.89
CA ARG A 373 -8.13 13.38 -16.75
C ARG A 373 -8.20 14.22 -18.03
N GLN A 374 -7.33 15.20 -18.15
CA GLN A 374 -7.21 16.03 -19.34
C GLN A 374 -6.06 15.51 -20.20
N LEU A 375 -6.35 15.08 -21.43
CA LEU A 375 -5.39 14.46 -22.34
C LEU A 375 -4.98 15.44 -23.43
N PHE A 376 -3.70 15.43 -23.83
CA PHE A 376 -3.18 16.31 -24.87
C PHE A 376 -2.27 15.59 -25.87
N ASN A 377 -2.28 16.09 -27.11
CA ASN A 377 -1.36 15.75 -28.17
C ASN A 377 0.05 16.31 -27.90
N ALA A 378 1.04 15.88 -28.68
CA ALA A 378 2.41 16.37 -28.57
C ALA A 378 2.57 17.87 -28.90
N ASP A 379 1.63 18.47 -29.63
CA ASP A 379 1.56 19.92 -29.90
C ASP A 379 0.82 20.72 -28.82
N GLY A 380 0.37 20.06 -27.74
CA GLY A 380 -0.40 20.68 -26.65
C GLY A 380 -1.89 20.86 -26.92
N THR A 381 -2.41 20.46 -28.08
CA THR A 381 -3.87 20.50 -28.34
C THR A 381 -4.59 19.38 -27.57
N PRO A 382 -5.86 19.57 -27.16
CA PRO A 382 -6.62 18.52 -26.48
C PRO A 382 -6.74 17.23 -27.32
N TYR A 383 -6.45 16.09 -26.70
CA TYR A 383 -6.61 14.77 -27.29
C TYR A 383 -7.94 14.15 -26.86
N VAL A 384 -8.75 13.75 -27.85
CA VAL A 384 -9.95 12.95 -27.63
C VAL A 384 -9.62 11.51 -28.04
N PRO A 385 -9.65 10.54 -27.11
CA PRO A 385 -9.49 9.13 -27.44
C PRO A 385 -10.50 8.72 -28.50
N GLN A 386 -10.04 8.12 -29.59
CA GLN A 386 -10.95 7.48 -30.53
C GLN A 386 -11.64 6.34 -29.80
N GLN A 387 -12.97 6.38 -29.72
CA GLN A 387 -13.74 5.25 -29.19
C GLN A 387 -13.33 3.99 -29.96
N ALA A 388 -12.79 3.01 -29.24
CA ALA A 388 -12.51 1.71 -29.82
C ALA A 388 -13.84 1.16 -30.36
N LYS A 389 -13.93 1.04 -31.68
CA LYS A 389 -15.05 0.32 -32.30
C LYS A 389 -14.99 -1.11 -31.79
N SER A 390 -15.97 -1.48 -30.96
CA SER A 390 -16.21 -2.86 -30.59
C SER A 390 -16.53 -3.64 -31.86
N ASN A 391 -15.60 -4.51 -32.26
CA ASN A 391 -15.83 -5.59 -33.22
C ASN A 391 -16.06 -6.89 -32.44
#